data_AF-A0A080M0N0-F1
#
_entry.id   AF-A0A080M0N0-F1
#
_cell.length_a   1.000
_cell.length_b   1.000
_cell.length_c   1.000
_cell.angle_alpha   90.00
_cell.angle_beta   90.00
_cell.angle_gamma   90.00
#
_symmetry.space_group_name_H-M   'P 1'
#
loop_
_entity.id
_entity.type
_entity.pdbx_description
1 polymer ?
#
loop_
_entity_poly.entity_id
_entity_poly.type
_entity_poly.pdbx_seq_one_letter_code
_entity_poly.pdbx_strand_id
1 'polypeptide(L)' 'MVRDVAARLNAERRIDAYVIESENFESIHNHSAYALIENDKRVSAPA' A
#
# COMPACT_ATOMS: atom_id res chain seq x y z
N MET A 1 5.03 3.81 6.87
CA MET A 1 3.56 4.03 6.75
C MET A 1 2.93 3.12 5.69
N VAL A 2 2.96 3.44 4.38
CA VAL A 2 2.31 2.57 3.36
C VAL A 2 2.86 1.15 3.30
N ARG A 3 4.18 0.98 3.48
CA ARG A 3 4.84 -0.34 3.50
C ARG A 3 4.40 -1.21 4.68
N ASP A 4 4.17 -0.59 5.84
CA ASP A 4 3.74 -1.32 7.05
C ASP A 4 2.29 -1.80 6.91
N VAL A 5 1.45 -1.00 6.27
CA VAL A 5 0.08 -1.41 5.89
C VAL A 5 0.14 -2.52 4.86
N ALA A 6 0.98 -2.41 3.83
CA ALA A 6 1.17 -3.45 2.82
C ALA A 6 1.61 -4.79 3.42
N ALA A 7 2.54 -4.77 4.40
CA ALA A 7 2.97 -5.97 5.09
C ALA A 7 1.81 -6.67 5.83
N ARG A 8 0.94 -5.90 6.50
CA ARG A 8 -0.25 -6.45 7.17
C ARG A 8 -1.28 -6.99 6.17
N LEU A 9 -1.53 -6.27 5.08
CA LEU A 9 -2.44 -6.72 4.04
C LEU A 9 -1.92 -7.98 3.35
N ASN A 10 -0.60 -8.11 3.15
CA ASN A 10 0.02 -9.34 2.64
C ASN A 10 -0.25 -10.54 3.54
N ALA A 11 -0.18 -10.37 4.87
CA ALA A 11 -0.44 -11.44 5.84
C ALA A 11 -1.93 -11.83 5.95
N GLU A 12 -2.85 -10.96 5.55
CA GLU A 12 -4.30 -11.25 5.56
C GLU A 12 -4.68 -12.15 4.38
N ARG A 13 -4.97 -13.42 4.67
CA ARG A 13 -5.31 -14.45 3.67
C ARG A 13 -6.62 -14.20 2.92
N ARG A 14 -7.55 -13.41 3.49
CA ARG A 14 -8.86 -13.14 2.87
C ARG A 14 -8.81 -12.04 1.81
N ILE A 15 -7.70 -11.33 1.70
CA ILE A 15 -7.52 -10.24 0.75
C ILE A 15 -6.68 -10.75 -0.40
N ASP A 16 -7.30 -10.87 -1.57
CA ASP A 16 -6.64 -11.33 -2.79
C ASP A 16 -5.82 -10.24 -3.47
N ALA A 17 -6.30 -8.99 -3.45
CA ALA A 17 -5.63 -7.83 -4.04
C ALA A 17 -5.94 -6.56 -3.23
N TYR A 18 -5.06 -5.57 -3.30
CA TYR A 18 -5.25 -4.28 -2.65
C TYR A 18 -4.52 -3.14 -3.34
N VAL A 19 -5.00 -1.93 -3.08
CA VAL A 19 -4.33 -0.66 -3.37
C VAL A 19 -4.26 0.12 -2.06
N ILE A 20 -3.08 0.65 -1.74
CA ILE A 20 -2.84 1.51 -0.58
C ILE A 20 -2.37 2.85 -1.11
N GLU A 21 -3.09 3.89 -0.74
CA GLU A 21 -2.73 5.27 -1.04
C GLU A 21 -2.49 6.02 0.26
N SER A 22 -1.48 6.88 0.23
CA SER A 22 -1.18 7.78 1.33
C SER A 22 -0.80 9.13 0.77
N GLU A 23 -1.58 10.13 1.17
CA GLU A 23 -1.26 11.53 0.97
C GLU A 23 -0.97 12.15 2.33
N ASN A 24 0.18 12.81 2.46
CA ASN A 24 0.55 13.53 3.67
C ASN A 24 0.77 15.00 3.35
N PHE A 25 -0.05 15.87 3.94
CA PHE A 25 0.15 17.33 3.89
C PHE A 25 1.34 17.69 4.77
N GLU A 26 2.41 18.19 4.17
CA GLU A 26 3.64 18.50 4.91
C GLU A 26 3.47 19.79 5.72
N SER A 27 3.74 19.75 7.02
CA SER A 27 3.51 20.93 7.89
C SER A 27 4.51 22.08 7.66
N ILE A 28 5.64 21.81 7.00
CA ILE A 28 6.69 22.80 6.69
C ILE A 28 6.74 23.18 5.20
N HIS A 29 5.86 22.61 4.36
CA HIS A 29 5.79 22.91 2.94
C HIS A 29 4.33 23.04 2.47
N ASN A 30 4.06 23.83 1.42
CA ASN A 30 2.72 23.92 0.83
C ASN A 30 2.51 22.89 -0.30
N HIS A 31 2.88 21.64 -0.06
CA HIS A 31 2.60 20.54 -0.98
C HIS A 31 2.38 19.24 -0.21
N SER A 32 1.76 18.27 -0.88
CA SER A 32 1.53 16.92 -0.35
C SER A 32 2.63 15.96 -0.80
N ALA A 33 3.05 15.07 0.10
CA ALA A 33 3.82 13.89 -0.25
C ALA A 33 2.85 12.73 -0.53
N TYR A 34 3.00 12.07 -1.69
CA TYR A 34 2.14 10.97 -2.11
C TYR A 34 2.92 9.65 -2.27
N ALA A 35 2.29 8.55 -1.87
CA ALA A 35 2.78 7.20 -2.12
C ALA A 35 1.62 6.23 -2.41
N LEU A 36 1.84 5.32 -3.37
CA LEU A 36 0.92 4.26 -3.75
C LEU A 36 1.62 2.90 -3.75
N ILE A 37 0.92 1.88 -3.26
CA ILE A 37 1.29 0.47 -3.42
C ILE A 37 0.07 -0.28 -3.95
N GLU A 38 0.22 -0.95 -5.07
CA GLU A 38 -0.76 -1.89 -5.62
C GLU A 38 -0.18 -3.30 -5.60
N ASN A 39 -0.98 -4.29 -5.21
CA ASN A 39 -0.58 -5.68 -5.24
C ASN A 39 -1.77 -6.62 -5.46
N ASP A 40 -1.65 -7.52 -6.44
CA ASP A 40 -2.53 -8.68 -6.62
C ASP A 40 -1.75 -9.95 -6.30
N LYS A 41 -2.12 -10.59 -5.19
CA LYS A 41 -1.39 -11.77 -4.68
C LYS A 41 -1.53 -12.97 -5.59
N ARG A 42 -2.60 -13.03 -6.39
CA ARG A 42 -2.89 -14.14 -7.31
C ARG A 42 -1.88 -14.18 -8.46
N VAL A 43 -1.34 -13.03 -8.85
CA VAL A 43 -0.35 -12.89 -9.94
C VAL A 43 1.07 -13.23 -9.46
N SER A 44 1.30 -13.11 -8.15
CA SER A 44 2.61 -13.38 -7.52
C SER A 44 2.85 -14.83 -7.08
N ALA A 45 1.82 -15.68 -7.08
CA ALA A 45 1.96 -17.08 -6.71
C ALA A 45 2.58 -17.88 -7.88
N PRO A 46 3.73 -18.58 -7.70
CA PRO A 46 4.17 -19.54 -8.70
C PRO A 46 3.13 -20.68 -8.78
N ALA A 47 2.84 -21.09 -10.02
CA ALA A 47 1.91 -22.18 -10.32
C ALA A 47 2.34 -23.52 -9.70
#